data_AF-A0A7X6XEN5-F1
#
_entry.id   AF-A0A7X6XEN5-F1
#
_cell.length_a   1.000
_cell.length_b   1.000
_cell.length_c   1.000
_cell.angle_alpha   90.00
_cell.angle_beta   90.00
_cell.angle_gamma   90.00
#
_symmetry.space_group_name_H-M   'P 1'
#
loop_
_entity.id
_entity.type
_entity.pdbx_description
1 polymer ?
#
loop_
_entity_poly.entity_id
_entity_poly.type
_entity_poly.pdbx_seq_one_letter_code
_entity_poly.pdbx_strand_id
1 'polypeptide(L)'
;MKEAIGGQWIFGIVALFLALFSGFLAYSISYTKAFKAKNQIVNLIEKNSGFTFSKTPSYLTESDTSVEAMSYFIVKKMGYNIKTVDCVFGGNDYGTPQQGGYCLSRVCAKLGETPRIYYKVTAFVQITIPVIEYTFKIPISGETKAMYYEVDAATSVWEADPSTACFK
;
A
#
# COMPACT_ATOMS: atom_id res chain seq x y z
N MET A 1 21.70 -52.32 12.20
CA MET A 1 21.47 -51.18 11.28
C MET A 1 20.78 -50.00 12.00
N LYS A 2 21.26 -49.57 13.18
CA LYS A 2 20.73 -48.41 13.91
C LYS A 2 21.49 -47.10 13.63
N GLU A 3 22.68 -47.19 13.01
CA GLU A 3 23.54 -46.03 12.76
C GLU A 3 23.13 -45.18 11.54
N ALA A 4 22.34 -45.74 10.61
CA ALA A 4 21.80 -45.00 9.48
C ALA A 4 20.65 -44.02 9.86
N ILE A 5 20.10 -44.14 11.07
CA ILE A 5 18.98 -43.31 11.55
C ILE A 5 19.46 -41.89 11.92
N GLY A 6 20.75 -41.72 12.27
CA GLY A 6 21.31 -40.40 12.62
C GLY A 6 21.51 -39.47 11.41
N GLY A 7 21.86 -40.03 10.24
CA GLY A 7 22.10 -39.25 9.03
C GLY A 7 20.83 -38.57 8.50
N GLN A 8 19.72 -39.30 8.42
CA GLN A 8 18.42 -38.78 7.97
C GLN A 8 17.95 -37.59 8.84
N TRP A 9 18.17 -37.67 10.16
CA TRP A 9 17.80 -36.63 11.11
C TRP A 9 18.60 -35.33 10.91
N ILE A 10 19.91 -35.45 10.67
CA ILE A 10 20.79 -34.30 10.38
C ILE A 10 20.39 -33.64 9.05
N PHE A 11 20.14 -34.44 8.00
CA PHE A 11 19.65 -33.91 6.72
C PHE A 11 18.31 -33.17 6.88
N GLY A 12 17.40 -33.65 7.72
CA GLY A 12 16.14 -32.98 8.03
C GLY A 12 16.33 -31.60 8.68
N ILE A 13 17.25 -31.50 9.64
CA ILE A 13 17.58 -30.22 10.30
C ILE A 13 18.20 -29.23 9.30
N VAL A 14 19.13 -29.68 8.46
CA VAL A 14 19.73 -28.82 7.42
C VAL A 14 18.68 -28.34 6.42
N ALA A 15 17.80 -29.23 5.96
CA ALA A 15 16.71 -28.87 5.07
C ALA A 15 15.75 -27.83 5.69
N LEU A 16 15.45 -27.96 6.99
CA LEU A 16 14.65 -26.99 7.73
C LEU A 16 15.31 -25.60 7.76
N PHE A 17 16.60 -25.53 8.09
CA PHE A 17 17.33 -24.26 8.10
C PHE A 17 17.40 -23.60 6.72
N LEU A 18 17.60 -24.39 5.66
CA LEU A 18 17.57 -23.88 4.28
C LEU A 18 16.19 -23.33 3.90
N ALA A 19 15.12 -24.04 4.26
CA ALA A 19 13.76 -23.58 4.02
C ALA A 19 13.44 -22.27 4.77
N LEU A 20 13.84 -22.18 6.05
CA LEU A 20 13.67 -20.97 6.85
C LEU A 20 14.47 -19.78 6.30
N PHE A 21 15.72 -20.00 5.89
CA PHE A 21 16.56 -18.96 5.32
C PHE A 21 15.98 -18.45 3.99
N SER A 22 15.56 -19.36 3.11
CA SER A 22 14.90 -19.01 1.84
C SER A 22 13.60 -18.23 2.08
N GLY A 23 12.77 -18.67 3.03
CA GLY A 23 11.54 -17.98 3.42
C GLY A 23 11.80 -16.57 3.97
N PHE A 24 12.83 -16.42 4.81
CA PHE A 24 13.24 -15.12 5.34
C PHE A 24 13.72 -14.15 4.24
N LEU A 25 14.50 -14.63 3.27
CA LEU A 25 14.91 -13.82 2.12
C LEU A 25 13.71 -13.39 1.27
N ALA A 26 12.79 -14.32 0.97
CA ALA A 26 11.57 -14.01 0.25
C ALA A 26 10.73 -12.94 0.98
N TYR A 27 10.58 -13.07 2.30
CA TYR A 27 9.92 -12.07 3.15
C TYR A 27 10.58 -10.70 3.04
N SER A 28 11.91 -10.63 3.19
CA SER A 28 12.67 -9.38 3.17
C SER A 28 12.53 -8.64 1.83
N ILE A 29 12.54 -9.36 0.71
CA ILE A 29 12.36 -8.79 -0.64
C ILE A 29 10.94 -8.22 -0.78
N SER A 30 9.91 -8.99 -0.42
CA SER A 30 8.52 -8.53 -0.50
C SER A 30 8.25 -7.34 0.43
N TYR A 31 8.84 -7.36 1.64
CA TYR A 31 8.76 -6.24 2.59
C TYR A 31 9.36 -4.97 2.00
N THR A 32 10.55 -5.06 1.41
CA THR A 32 11.24 -3.92 0.80
C THR A 32 10.43 -3.30 -0.34
N LYS A 33 9.79 -4.13 -1.18
CA LYS A 33 8.93 -3.66 -2.28
C LYS A 33 7.71 -2.89 -1.78
N ALA A 34 6.99 -3.44 -0.80
CA ALA A 34 5.81 -2.79 -0.22
C ALA A 34 6.17 -1.48 0.49
N PHE A 35 7.28 -1.46 1.24
CA PHE A 35 7.75 -0.25 1.92
C PHE A 35 8.16 0.86 0.94
N LYS A 36 8.89 0.51 -0.12
CA LYS A 36 9.25 1.46 -1.20
C LYS A 36 8.00 1.97 -1.92
N ALA A 37 7.06 1.10 -2.26
CA ALA A 37 5.81 1.46 -2.91
C ALA A 37 5.05 2.50 -2.09
N LYS A 38 4.80 2.20 -0.82
CA LYS A 38 4.14 3.11 0.13
C LYS A 38 4.81 4.49 0.19
N ASN A 39 6.13 4.53 0.41
CA ASN A 39 6.85 5.80 0.55
C ASN A 39 6.83 6.64 -0.73
N GLN A 40 6.91 6.00 -1.89
CA GLN A 40 6.81 6.71 -3.17
C GLN A 40 5.41 7.28 -3.40
N ILE A 41 4.35 6.52 -3.08
CA ILE A 41 2.97 7.02 -3.16
C ILE A 41 2.77 8.20 -2.21
N VAL A 42 3.21 8.09 -0.95
CA VAL A 42 3.15 9.17 0.04
C VAL A 42 3.86 10.42 -0.49
N ASN A 43 5.10 10.29 -0.96
CA ASN A 43 5.86 11.41 -1.52
C ASN A 43 5.19 12.02 -2.76
N LEU A 44 4.52 11.20 -3.59
CA LEU A 44 3.82 11.67 -4.77
C LEU A 44 2.57 12.48 -4.40
N ILE A 45 1.82 12.03 -3.40
CA ILE A 45 0.66 12.77 -2.85
C ILE A 45 1.13 14.10 -2.26
N GLU A 46 2.22 14.10 -1.50
CA GLU A 46 2.78 15.32 -0.91
C GLU A 46 3.25 16.32 -1.96
N LYS A 47 3.90 15.84 -3.04
CA LYS A 47 4.37 16.71 -4.13
C LYS A 47 3.24 17.36 -4.93
N ASN A 48 2.10 16.68 -5.03
CA ASN A 48 0.93 17.16 -5.75
C ASN A 48 -0.11 17.83 -4.83
N SER A 49 0.23 18.06 -3.56
CA SER A 49 -0.66 18.65 -2.55
C SER A 49 -2.02 17.95 -2.41
N GLY A 50 -2.08 16.64 -2.68
CA GLY A 50 -3.35 15.91 -2.71
C GLY A 50 -3.32 14.64 -3.54
N PHE A 51 -4.46 13.95 -3.52
CA PHE A 51 -4.70 12.78 -4.37
C PHE A 51 -5.80 13.10 -5.39
N THR A 52 -5.44 13.07 -6.67
CA THR A 52 -6.35 13.29 -7.79
C THR A 52 -6.67 11.96 -8.45
N PHE A 53 -7.97 11.66 -8.56
CA PHE A 53 -8.46 10.49 -9.27
C PHE A 53 -8.35 10.66 -10.79
N SER A 54 -8.13 9.56 -11.49
CA SER A 54 -8.20 9.54 -12.95
C SER A 54 -9.63 9.80 -13.42
N LYS A 55 -9.77 10.52 -14.55
CA LYS A 55 -11.06 10.66 -15.24
C LYS A 55 -11.58 9.32 -15.79
N THR A 56 -10.67 8.36 -16.02
CA THR A 56 -10.97 7.02 -16.51
C THR A 56 -10.42 5.97 -15.54
N PRO A 57 -11.06 5.78 -14.37
CA PRO A 57 -10.55 4.91 -13.30
C PRO A 57 -10.50 3.43 -13.69
N SER A 58 -11.11 3.03 -14.82
CA SER A 58 -11.03 1.66 -15.35
C SER A 58 -9.76 1.40 -16.16
N TYR A 59 -9.15 2.44 -16.73
CA TYR A 59 -8.00 2.35 -17.64
C TYR A 59 -7.01 3.48 -17.35
N LEU A 60 -6.09 3.22 -16.43
CA LEU A 60 -4.98 4.14 -16.18
C LEU A 60 -3.99 4.06 -17.36
N THR A 61 -3.73 5.22 -17.97
CA THR A 61 -2.77 5.38 -19.07
C THR A 61 -1.53 6.12 -18.58
N GLU A 62 -0.33 5.80 -19.09
CA GLU A 62 0.92 6.48 -18.68
C GLU A 62 0.92 7.99 -18.98
N SER A 63 0.04 8.45 -19.88
CA SER A 63 -0.15 9.86 -20.22
C SER A 63 -1.07 10.62 -19.26
N ASP A 64 -1.71 9.94 -18.31
CA ASP A 64 -2.60 10.58 -17.35
C ASP A 64 -1.78 11.28 -16.25
N THR A 65 -2.09 12.55 -16.01
CA THR A 65 -1.44 13.40 -15.00
C THR A 65 -2.04 13.22 -13.61
N SER A 66 -3.08 12.40 -13.46
CA SER A 66 -3.67 12.07 -12.16
C SER A 66 -2.66 11.38 -11.24
N VAL A 67 -2.75 11.70 -9.94
CA VAL A 67 -1.90 11.08 -8.91
C VAL A 67 -2.16 9.58 -8.85
N GLU A 68 -3.40 9.15 -9.08
CA GLU A 68 -3.78 7.74 -9.20
C GLU A 68 -3.00 7.02 -10.31
N ALA A 69 -3.01 7.54 -11.54
CA ALA A 69 -2.26 6.92 -12.65
C ALA A 69 -0.75 6.89 -12.38
N MET A 70 -0.18 8.02 -11.97
CA MET A 70 1.24 8.11 -11.65
C MET A 70 1.64 7.13 -10.55
N SER A 71 0.82 7.00 -9.50
CA SER A 71 1.03 6.06 -8.40
C SER A 71 1.00 4.60 -8.87
N TYR A 72 0.11 4.24 -9.79
CA TYR A 72 0.02 2.90 -10.34
C TYR A 72 1.26 2.54 -11.18
N PHE A 73 1.71 3.44 -12.05
CA PHE A 73 2.86 3.16 -12.91
C PHE A 73 4.18 3.13 -12.14
N ILE A 74 4.35 3.99 -11.12
CA ILE A 74 5.56 3.98 -10.31
C ILE A 74 5.68 2.69 -9.49
N VAL A 75 4.59 2.22 -8.85
CA VAL A 75 4.63 0.96 -8.08
C VAL A 75 4.84 -0.26 -8.96
N LYS A 76 4.24 -0.27 -10.14
CA LYS A 76 4.41 -1.33 -11.14
C LYS A 76 5.85 -1.42 -11.64
N LYS A 77 6.49 -0.28 -11.93
CA LYS A 77 7.92 -0.21 -12.32
C LYS A 77 8.86 -0.70 -11.21
N MET A 78 8.47 -0.55 -9.94
CA MET A 78 9.21 -1.08 -8.80
C MET A 78 9.01 -2.59 -8.55
N GLY A 79 8.19 -3.27 -9.36
CA GLY A 79 7.91 -4.70 -9.22
C GLY A 79 6.96 -5.04 -8.07
N TYR A 80 6.20 -4.06 -7.58
CA TYR A 80 5.05 -4.27 -6.71
C TYR A 80 3.82 -4.54 -7.60
N ASN A 81 3.57 -5.82 -7.87
CA ASN A 81 2.55 -6.27 -8.84
C ASN A 81 1.33 -6.85 -8.13
N ILE A 82 0.71 -6.08 -7.25
CA ILE A 82 -0.56 -6.43 -6.63
C ILE A 82 -1.64 -5.70 -7.42
N LYS A 83 -2.51 -6.45 -8.11
CA LYS A 83 -3.51 -5.87 -9.01
C LYS A 83 -4.63 -5.19 -8.23
N THR A 84 -5.21 -5.93 -7.29
CA THR A 84 -6.28 -5.48 -6.40
C THR A 84 -6.01 -6.05 -5.01
N VAL A 85 -6.42 -5.30 -4.00
CA VAL A 85 -6.34 -5.72 -2.61
C VAL A 85 -7.64 -5.37 -1.92
N ASP A 86 -8.04 -6.23 -1.00
CA ASP A 86 -9.11 -5.91 -0.07
C ASP A 86 -8.54 -4.97 1.00
N CYS A 87 -9.17 -3.82 1.15
CA CYS A 87 -8.78 -2.82 2.14
C CYS A 87 -9.42 -3.08 3.51
N VAL A 88 -10.30 -4.05 3.61
CA VAL A 88 -10.79 -4.57 4.89
C VAL A 88 -10.02 -5.84 5.20
N PHE A 89 -9.15 -5.79 6.22
CA PHE A 89 -8.33 -6.94 6.60
C PHE A 89 -8.22 -7.08 8.11
N GLY A 90 -8.48 -8.30 8.62
CA GLY A 90 -8.41 -8.58 10.05
C GLY A 90 -9.38 -7.76 10.91
N GLY A 91 -10.52 -7.36 10.35
CA GLY A 91 -11.52 -6.52 11.02
C GLY A 91 -11.22 -5.01 11.01
N ASN A 92 -10.13 -4.59 10.38
CA ASN A 92 -9.77 -3.18 10.23
C ASN A 92 -10.02 -2.68 8.81
N ASP A 93 -10.53 -1.47 8.69
CA ASP A 93 -10.69 -0.76 7.41
C ASP A 93 -9.47 0.16 7.18
N TYR A 94 -8.74 -0.12 6.09
CA TYR A 94 -7.57 0.63 5.66
C TYR A 94 -7.89 1.66 4.55
N GLY A 95 -9.16 1.81 4.18
CA GLY A 95 -9.66 2.82 3.25
C GLY A 95 -10.12 2.26 1.90
N THR A 96 -10.04 3.10 0.88
CA THR A 96 -10.50 2.76 -0.48
C THR A 96 -9.42 2.01 -1.26
N PRO A 97 -9.77 0.93 -1.98
CA PRO A 97 -8.82 0.22 -2.83
C PRO A 97 -8.49 1.04 -4.06
N GLN A 98 -7.20 1.14 -4.38
CA GLN A 98 -6.69 1.84 -5.55
C GLN A 98 -6.06 0.86 -6.53
N GLN A 99 -6.05 1.24 -7.81
CA GLN A 99 -5.34 0.46 -8.83
C GLN A 99 -3.84 0.41 -8.50
N GLY A 100 -3.26 -0.78 -8.45
CA GLY A 100 -1.89 -1.00 -7.99
C GLY A 100 -1.80 -1.60 -6.60
N GLY A 101 -2.91 -2.04 -6.01
CA GLY A 101 -2.90 -2.96 -4.88
C GLY A 101 -2.50 -2.32 -3.55
N TYR A 102 -2.89 -1.08 -3.36
CA TYR A 102 -2.75 -0.34 -2.11
C TYR A 102 -4.09 0.28 -1.71
N CYS A 103 -4.22 0.64 -0.44
CA CYS A 103 -5.40 1.29 0.11
C CYS A 103 -5.08 2.73 0.47
N LEU A 104 -6.04 3.61 0.19
CA LEU A 104 -5.97 5.02 0.50
C LEU A 104 -7.11 5.40 1.44
N SER A 105 -6.74 5.92 2.61
CA SER A 105 -7.67 6.53 3.55
C SER A 105 -7.34 8.01 3.68
N ARG A 106 -8.36 8.86 3.54
CA ARG A 106 -8.24 10.30 3.76
C ARG A 106 -8.74 10.59 5.15
N VAL A 107 -7.91 11.22 5.97
CA VAL A 107 -8.28 11.58 7.34
C VAL A 107 -8.28 13.09 7.47
N CYS A 108 -9.42 13.62 7.91
CA CYS A 108 -9.60 15.04 8.18
C CYS A 108 -9.53 15.22 9.71
N ALA A 109 -8.43 15.77 10.20
CA ALA A 109 -8.27 16.08 11.61
C ALA A 109 -8.52 17.56 11.86
N LYS A 110 -9.24 17.86 12.94
CA LYS A 110 -9.36 19.22 13.47
C LYS A 110 -8.33 19.38 14.57
N LEU A 111 -7.33 20.23 14.37
CA LEU A 111 -6.42 20.64 15.44
C LEU A 111 -6.71 22.12 15.75
N GLY A 112 -7.60 22.36 16.71
CA GLY A 112 -8.14 23.70 16.96
C GLY A 112 -9.10 24.15 15.85
N GLU A 113 -8.97 25.41 15.41
CA GLU A 113 -9.81 26.03 14.36
C GLU A 113 -9.30 25.75 12.93
N THR A 114 -8.05 25.29 12.75
CA THR A 114 -7.52 25.01 11.41
C THR A 114 -7.80 23.56 11.01
N PRO A 115 -8.52 23.31 9.90
CA PRO A 115 -8.72 21.97 9.41
C PRO A 115 -7.44 21.43 8.76
N ARG A 116 -7.09 20.19 9.08
CA ARG A 116 -5.93 19.49 8.52
C ARG A 116 -6.38 18.25 7.77
N ILE A 117 -5.83 18.03 6.59
CA ILE A 117 -6.04 16.79 5.82
C ILE A 117 -4.71 16.07 5.73
N TYR A 118 -4.71 14.79 6.05
CA TYR A 118 -3.60 13.89 5.74
C TYR A 118 -4.13 12.61 5.11
N TYR A 119 -3.29 11.97 4.30
CA TYR A 119 -3.60 10.73 3.64
C TYR A 119 -2.81 9.60 4.28
N LYS A 120 -3.51 8.50 4.55
CA LYS A 120 -2.93 7.25 5.02
C LYS A 120 -2.92 6.26 3.86
N VAL A 121 -1.72 5.86 3.46
CA VAL A 121 -1.48 4.89 2.39
C VAL A 121 -1.09 3.56 3.03
N THR A 122 -1.79 2.49 2.69
CA THR A 122 -1.49 1.14 3.17
C THR A 122 -1.14 0.22 2.00
N ALA A 123 0.10 -0.27 1.97
CA ALA A 123 0.57 -1.29 1.03
C ALA A 123 0.58 -2.67 1.73
N PHE A 124 0.59 -3.76 0.96
CA PHE A 124 0.51 -5.11 1.49
C PHE A 124 1.70 -5.93 1.05
N VAL A 125 2.38 -6.55 2.02
CA VAL A 125 3.37 -7.58 1.74
C VAL A 125 2.62 -8.86 1.44
N GLN A 126 2.83 -9.42 0.24
CA GLN A 126 2.31 -10.72 -0.16
C GLN A 126 3.43 -11.74 -0.21
N ILE A 127 3.24 -12.85 0.51
CA ILE A 127 4.14 -14.00 0.50
C ILE A 127 3.29 -15.23 0.21
N THR A 128 3.58 -15.87 -0.91
CA THR A 128 2.94 -17.13 -1.28
C THR A 128 3.89 -18.27 -0.95
N ILE A 129 3.45 -19.20 -0.09
CA ILE A 129 4.21 -20.41 0.19
C ILE A 129 3.79 -21.46 -0.83
N PRO A 130 4.68 -21.90 -1.74
CA PRO A 130 4.30 -22.80 -2.83
C PRO A 130 3.90 -24.20 -2.35
N VAL A 131 4.39 -24.64 -1.19
CA VAL A 131 4.14 -26.01 -0.66
C VAL A 131 2.71 -26.19 -0.14
N ILE A 132 2.08 -25.12 0.36
CA ILE A 132 0.75 -25.15 0.99
C ILE A 132 -0.26 -24.23 0.29
N GLU A 133 0.14 -23.63 -0.84
CA GLU A 133 -0.62 -22.66 -1.64
C GLU A 133 -1.23 -21.50 -0.82
N TYR A 134 -0.70 -21.23 0.36
CA TYR A 134 -1.22 -20.20 1.25
C TYR A 134 -0.50 -18.87 1.00
N THR A 135 -1.28 -17.79 0.92
CA THR A 135 -0.76 -16.44 0.75
C THR A 135 -0.96 -15.62 2.01
N PHE A 136 0.14 -15.26 2.67
CA PHE A 136 0.13 -14.34 3.80
C PHE A 136 0.12 -12.89 3.30
N LYS A 137 -0.76 -12.07 3.88
CA LYS A 137 -0.86 -10.63 3.63
C LYS A 137 -0.57 -9.87 4.91
N ILE A 138 0.37 -8.94 4.86
CA ILE A 138 0.72 -8.09 6.01
C ILE A 138 0.58 -6.63 5.59
N PRO A 139 -0.30 -5.84 6.25
CA PRO A 139 -0.47 -4.43 5.93
C PRO A 139 0.70 -3.60 6.46
N ILE A 140 1.20 -2.68 5.64
CA ILE A 140 2.21 -1.67 6.00
C ILE A 140 1.63 -0.30 5.67
N SER A 141 1.27 0.45 6.71
CA SER A 141 0.70 1.80 6.58
C SER A 141 1.76 2.89 6.70
N GLY A 142 1.48 4.04 6.11
CA GLY A 142 2.33 5.24 6.10
C GLY A 142 1.44 6.45 5.86
N GLU A 143 1.79 7.56 6.49
CA GLU A 143 0.97 8.77 6.50
C GLU A 143 1.73 9.89 5.81
N THR A 144 1.01 10.72 5.06
CA THR A 144 1.57 11.97 4.52
C THR A 144 1.67 13.01 5.62
N LYS A 145 2.49 14.04 5.39
CA LYS A 145 2.42 15.29 6.13
C LYS A 145 1.00 15.87 6.06
N ALA A 146 0.60 16.53 7.14
CA ALA A 146 -0.64 17.27 7.18
C ALA A 146 -0.56 18.44 6.19
N MET A 147 -1.54 18.51 5.30
CA MET A 147 -1.73 19.62 4.38
C MET A 147 -2.75 20.59 4.99
N TYR A 148 -2.40 21.88 4.93
CA TYR A 148 -3.29 22.96 5.31
C TYR A 148 -4.07 23.40 4.09
N TYR A 149 -5.38 23.57 4.23
CA TYR A 149 -6.17 24.31 3.26
C TYR A 149 -6.74 25.53 3.97
N GLU A 150 -6.60 26.69 3.35
CA GLU A 150 -7.34 27.87 3.77
C GLU A 150 -8.80 27.62 3.36
N VAL A 151 -9.72 27.73 4.32
CA VAL A 151 -11.16 27.67 4.04
C VAL A 151 -11.55 29.03 3.47
N ASP A 152 -11.19 29.30 2.23
CA ASP A 152 -11.67 30.49 1.55
C ASP A 152 -13.12 30.28 1.15
N ALA A 153 -14.02 30.84 1.96
CA ALA A 153 -15.45 30.90 1.74
C ALA A 153 -15.80 31.86 0.59
N ALA A 154 -15.29 31.63 -0.62
CA ALA A 154 -15.72 32.32 -1.84
C ALA A 154 -15.10 31.71 -3.10
N THR A 155 -15.76 30.74 -3.74
CA THR A 155 -16.19 30.81 -5.16
C THR A 155 -16.68 29.44 -5.65
N SER A 156 -17.89 29.46 -6.18
CA SER A 156 -18.67 28.36 -6.71
C SER A 156 -18.34 28.06 -8.18
N VAL A 157 -17.58 27.00 -8.51
CA VAL A 157 -17.43 26.51 -9.90
C VAL A 157 -17.04 25.01 -9.90
N TRP A 158 -18.04 24.12 -10.02
CA TRP A 158 -18.05 22.74 -10.56
C TRP A 158 -16.85 21.76 -10.54
N GLU A 159 -15.79 21.93 -9.77
CA GLU A 159 -14.88 20.83 -9.43
C GLU A 159 -15.45 20.13 -8.19
N ALA A 160 -15.42 18.78 -8.12
CA ALA A 160 -15.88 18.05 -6.94
C ALA A 160 -15.09 18.52 -5.70
N ASP A 161 -15.72 19.42 -4.94
CA ASP A 161 -15.10 20.20 -3.89
C ASP A 161 -14.55 19.26 -2.80
N PRO A 162 -13.21 19.13 -2.65
CA PRO A 162 -12.62 18.22 -1.68
C PRO A 162 -12.95 18.63 -0.24
N SER A 163 -13.56 19.79 0.02
CA SER A 163 -14.00 20.21 1.35
C SER A 163 -15.25 19.48 1.87
N THR A 164 -16.11 18.94 0.99
CA THR A 164 -17.39 18.31 1.39
C THR A 164 -17.28 16.86 1.86
N ALA A 165 -16.15 16.18 1.61
CA ALA A 165 -15.94 14.80 2.06
C ALA A 165 -15.36 14.66 3.49
N CYS A 166 -15.06 15.78 4.17
CA CYS A 166 -14.59 15.79 5.56
C CYS A 166 -15.70 15.99 6.59
N PHE A 167 -16.94 16.24 6.13
CA PHE A 167 -18.13 16.38 6.96
C PHE A 167 -19.12 15.26 6.61
N LYS A 168 -18.83 14.04 7.06
CA LYS A 168 -19.88 13.05 7.27
C LYS A 168 -19.50 12.14 8.43
#